data_AF-A0A7L1QHB3-F1
#
_entry.id   AF-A0A7L1QHB3-F1
#
_cell.length_a   1.000
_cell.length_b   1.000
_cell.length_c   1.000
_cell.angle_alpha   90.00
_cell.angle_beta   90.00
_cell.angle_gamma   90.00
#
_symmetry.space_group_name_H-M   'P 1'
#
loop_
_entity.id
_entity.type
_entity.pdbx_description
1 polymer ?
#
loop_
_entity_poly.entity_id
_entity_poly.type
_entity_poly.pdbx_seq_one_letter_code
_entity_poly.pdbx_strand_id
1 'polypeptide(L)'
;MVPAQPPEPANVPYSFCSQPRLLPSRPKYRQQSNAAQRQRSPAHHCNIMIDPRVVRGKVLSVPPPPPQSTQPSTLGVKRQRRAQKQVLPKRLTHEQIRPGTPEPVKGREHVAVQTELYLEEISDRIIEIDGECQTDEFLDRPLTPLFIPAKTGKDVATQIEEGELFDFDIEVKPILEVLVGKTVEQALLEVMEEEELAQLWSHQRAFAELRNAEFAELQRLEEQDRRIREEKERRRLEHLEKLRKQKETAEKIAARAFAQRYLADLIPSVFNNLHDSGFFYDPVERDIETEFLPWLMSGVEETLQKKVLGRTMLDSLIRTVVEKRLDEFSRPPPSEQKEAPAEEPRETDATPQMSSEADSAEQPLAENEESDSPVAEE
;
A
#
# COMPACT_ATOMS: atom_id res chain seq x y z
N MET A 1 -24.45 -5.08 39.00
CA MET A 1 -23.63 -4.90 37.78
C MET A 1 -24.57 -4.88 36.59
N VAL A 2 -24.87 -3.68 36.10
CA VAL A 2 -25.65 -3.46 34.87
C VAL A 2 -24.63 -3.26 33.76
N PRO A 3 -24.67 -4.00 32.64
CA PRO A 3 -23.79 -3.69 31.51
C PRO A 3 -24.29 -2.47 30.76
N ALA A 4 -23.39 -1.51 30.57
CA ALA A 4 -23.61 -0.26 29.85
C ALA A 4 -23.78 -0.51 28.34
N GLN A 5 -24.74 0.18 27.72
CA GLN A 5 -24.86 0.29 26.27
C GLN A 5 -23.78 1.23 25.71
N PRO A 6 -23.21 0.95 24.52
CA PRO A 6 -22.30 1.87 23.85
C PRO A 6 -23.07 3.06 23.22
N PRO A 7 -22.42 4.24 23.06
CA PRO A 7 -23.06 5.43 22.50
C PRO A 7 -23.27 5.31 20.98
N GLU A 8 -24.39 5.86 20.50
CA GLU A 8 -24.70 5.95 19.07
C GLU A 8 -23.77 6.93 18.32
N PRO A 9 -23.35 6.61 17.07
CA PRO A 9 -22.62 7.56 16.26
C PRO A 9 -23.55 8.62 15.66
N ALA A 10 -23.22 9.89 15.93
CA ALA A 10 -23.83 11.06 15.30
C ALA A 10 -23.52 11.15 13.79
N ASN A 11 -24.56 11.47 13.01
CA ASN A 11 -24.57 12.05 11.66
C ASN A 11 -23.38 11.73 10.72
N VAL A 12 -23.47 10.59 10.05
CA VAL A 12 -22.74 10.33 8.80
C VAL A 12 -23.58 10.87 7.63
N PRO A 13 -23.05 11.71 6.71
CA PRO A 13 -23.78 12.08 5.50
C PRO A 13 -24.01 10.83 4.63
N TYR A 14 -25.28 10.57 4.29
CA TYR A 14 -25.70 9.44 3.46
C TYR A 14 -25.03 9.53 2.07
N SER A 15 -24.05 8.65 1.81
CA SER A 15 -23.42 8.50 0.50
C SER A 15 -24.00 7.27 -0.21
N PHE A 16 -24.77 7.51 -1.28
CA PHE A 16 -25.32 6.47 -2.13
C PHE A 16 -24.30 6.10 -3.21
N CYS A 17 -23.67 4.94 -3.07
CA CYS A 17 -22.77 4.38 -4.07
C CYS A 17 -23.44 3.16 -4.71
N SER A 18 -24.00 3.31 -5.91
CA SER A 18 -24.42 2.18 -6.73
C SER A 18 -23.32 1.83 -7.73
N GLN A 19 -22.93 0.56 -7.80
CA GLN A 19 -22.03 0.10 -8.87
C GLN A 19 -22.74 0.23 -10.23
N PRO A 20 -22.06 0.72 -11.29
CA PRO A 20 -22.68 0.86 -12.60
C PRO A 20 -23.15 -0.50 -13.10
N ARG A 21 -24.46 -0.62 -13.36
CA ARG A 21 -25.08 -1.86 -13.84
C ARG A 21 -25.45 -1.71 -15.31
N LEU A 22 -24.90 -2.57 -16.15
CA LEU A 22 -25.21 -2.62 -17.58
C LEU A 22 -26.69 -2.96 -17.79
N LEU A 23 -27.37 -2.18 -18.64
CA LEU A 23 -28.75 -2.45 -19.06
C LEU A 23 -28.80 -3.77 -19.84
N PRO A 24 -29.67 -4.73 -19.48
CA PRO A 24 -29.81 -5.94 -20.28
C PRO A 24 -30.41 -5.58 -21.64
N SER A 25 -29.75 -6.00 -22.71
CA SER A 25 -30.22 -5.86 -24.09
C SER A 25 -31.60 -6.51 -24.24
N ARG A 26 -32.57 -5.73 -24.72
CA ARG A 26 -33.94 -6.19 -24.97
C ARG A 26 -33.95 -6.99 -26.28
N PRO A 27 -34.24 -8.31 -26.26
CA PRO A 27 -34.27 -9.08 -27.50
C PRO A 27 -35.44 -8.61 -28.40
N LYS A 28 -35.15 -8.41 -29.70
CA LYS A 28 -36.08 -7.88 -30.71
C LYS A 28 -37.18 -8.86 -31.14
N TYR A 29 -37.21 -10.10 -30.66
CA TYR A 29 -38.24 -11.07 -31.03
C TYR A 29 -38.70 -11.93 -29.85
N ARG A 30 -40.01 -12.24 -29.83
CA ARG A 30 -40.66 -13.09 -28.83
C ARG A 30 -40.37 -14.56 -29.13
N GLN A 31 -39.41 -15.16 -28.43
CA GLN A 31 -39.22 -16.61 -28.50
C GLN A 31 -40.24 -17.32 -27.60
N GLN A 32 -40.91 -18.32 -28.18
CA GLN A 32 -41.76 -19.27 -27.49
C GLN A 32 -40.89 -20.21 -26.64
N SER A 33 -41.44 -20.54 -25.48
CA SER A 33 -40.84 -21.33 -24.39
C SER A 33 -40.22 -22.65 -24.83
N ASN A 34 -39.02 -22.95 -24.31
CA ASN A 34 -38.75 -24.26 -23.71
C ASN A 34 -37.49 -24.27 -22.82
N ALA A 35 -37.63 -25.09 -21.76
CA ALA A 35 -36.60 -25.70 -20.92
C ALA A 35 -35.87 -24.87 -19.85
N ALA A 36 -36.13 -25.27 -18.60
CA ALA A 36 -35.14 -25.63 -17.59
C ALA A 36 -34.03 -24.61 -17.23
N GLN A 37 -34.25 -23.98 -16.07
CA GLN A 37 -33.28 -23.92 -14.97
C GLN A 37 -31.96 -23.16 -15.21
N ARG A 38 -31.96 -21.87 -14.83
CA ARG A 38 -30.82 -21.27 -14.13
C ARG A 38 -31.32 -20.40 -12.97
N GLN A 39 -30.89 -20.75 -11.78
CA GLN A 39 -31.09 -19.97 -10.57
C GLN A 39 -30.45 -18.60 -10.75
N ARG A 40 -31.27 -17.55 -10.69
CA ARG A 40 -30.84 -16.19 -10.36
C ARG A 40 -31.98 -15.57 -9.59
N SER A 41 -31.67 -15.14 -8.37
CA SER A 41 -32.57 -14.60 -7.36
C SER A 41 -33.57 -13.61 -7.99
N PRO A 42 -34.90 -13.72 -7.71
CA PRO A 42 -35.84 -12.74 -8.23
C PRO A 42 -35.54 -11.41 -7.57
N ALA A 43 -35.21 -10.41 -8.39
CA ALA A 43 -35.11 -9.02 -7.99
C ALA A 43 -36.40 -8.65 -7.24
N HIS A 44 -36.30 -8.44 -5.93
CA HIS A 44 -37.40 -7.95 -5.13
C HIS A 44 -37.58 -6.46 -5.48
N HIS A 45 -38.41 -6.18 -6.48
CA HIS A 45 -39.07 -4.89 -6.58
C HIS A 45 -40.02 -4.81 -5.38
N CYS A 46 -39.55 -4.18 -4.30
CA CYS A 46 -40.37 -3.87 -3.16
C CYS A 46 -41.36 -2.79 -3.59
N ASN A 47 -42.66 -3.10 -3.51
CA ASN A 47 -43.70 -2.10 -3.64
C ASN A 47 -43.41 -0.97 -2.64
N ILE A 48 -43.42 0.29 -3.09
CA ILE A 48 -43.24 1.50 -2.25
C ILE A 48 -44.21 1.47 -1.05
N MET A 49 -45.32 0.76 -1.20
CA MET A 49 -46.31 0.53 -0.16
C MET A 49 -45.83 -0.32 1.04
N ILE A 50 -44.67 -0.98 0.96
CA ILE A 50 -44.13 -1.87 2.00
C ILE A 50 -42.69 -1.43 2.35
N ASP A 51 -42.21 -0.29 1.83
CA ASP A 51 -40.86 0.18 2.10
C ASP A 51 -40.76 0.78 3.52
N PRO A 52 -39.93 0.20 4.42
CA PRO A 52 -39.77 0.66 5.79
C PRO A 52 -39.15 2.07 5.90
N ARG A 53 -38.63 2.63 4.81
CA ARG A 53 -38.09 4.00 4.77
C ARG A 53 -39.17 5.06 4.50
N VAL A 54 -40.35 4.65 4.03
CA VAL A 54 -41.46 5.56 3.75
C VAL A 54 -42.25 5.77 5.03
N VAL A 55 -41.97 6.88 5.73
CA VAL A 55 -42.69 7.28 6.94
C VAL A 55 -44.10 7.72 6.56
N ARG A 56 -45.07 6.82 6.75
CA ARG A 56 -46.49 7.13 6.63
C ARG A 56 -46.94 7.86 7.88
N GLY A 57 -47.23 9.15 7.75
CA GLY A 57 -47.78 9.96 8.83
C GLY A 57 -49.04 9.34 9.44
N LYS A 58 -49.18 9.47 10.76
CA LYS A 58 -50.31 8.96 11.55
C LYS A 58 -51.55 9.82 11.29
N VAL A 59 -52.56 9.28 10.62
CA VAL A 59 -53.79 10.01 10.20
C VAL A 59 -54.82 10.20 11.34
N LEU A 60 -54.37 10.33 12.59
CA LEU A 60 -55.25 10.52 13.75
C LEU A 60 -55.38 12.01 14.07
N SER A 61 -56.15 12.74 13.26
CA SER A 61 -56.79 14.01 13.66
C SER A 61 -57.86 14.45 12.65
N VAL A 62 -58.71 13.52 12.20
CA VAL A 62 -60.00 13.89 11.63
C VAL A 62 -61.04 13.73 12.73
N PRO A 63 -61.66 14.81 13.24
CA PRO A 63 -62.81 14.66 14.13
C PRO A 63 -63.95 14.01 13.34
N PRO A 64 -64.66 13.01 13.88
CA PRO A 64 -65.84 12.48 13.21
C PRO A 64 -66.90 13.58 13.08
N PRO A 65 -67.66 13.65 11.96
CA PRO A 65 -68.81 14.54 11.89
C PRO A 65 -69.83 14.13 12.96
N PRO A 66 -70.46 15.07 13.67
CA PRO A 66 -71.44 14.73 14.69
C PRO A 66 -72.66 14.04 14.06
N PRO A 67 -73.29 13.09 14.77
CA PRO A 67 -74.49 12.40 14.30
C PRO A 67 -75.63 13.42 14.09
N GLN A 68 -76.39 13.21 13.02
CA GLN A 68 -77.60 13.98 12.72
C GLN A 68 -78.58 13.87 13.89
N SER A 69 -78.60 14.90 14.73
CA SER A 69 -79.63 15.11 15.74
C SER A 69 -80.78 15.86 15.09
N THR A 70 -81.88 15.14 14.90
CA THR A 70 -83.20 15.71 14.60
C THR A 70 -83.61 16.61 15.76
N GLN A 71 -83.48 17.93 15.60
CA GLN A 71 -84.13 18.93 16.44
C GLN A 71 -84.67 20.08 15.57
N PRO A 72 -85.90 20.56 15.82
CA PRO A 72 -86.62 21.43 14.89
C PRO A 72 -86.16 22.91 14.92
N SER A 73 -86.03 23.47 13.73
CA SER A 73 -86.27 24.88 13.34
C SER A 73 -85.92 26.02 14.32
N THR A 74 -84.64 26.46 14.32
CA THR A 74 -84.24 27.81 14.77
C THR A 74 -83.81 28.76 13.61
N LEU A 75 -84.10 28.37 12.37
CA LEU A 75 -83.77 29.16 11.17
C LEU A 75 -84.67 30.38 10.95
N GLY A 76 -85.90 30.39 11.48
CA GLY A 76 -86.85 31.50 11.32
C GLY A 76 -86.45 32.78 12.08
N VAL A 77 -86.03 32.63 13.33
CA VAL A 77 -85.71 33.77 14.21
C VAL A 77 -84.41 34.48 13.80
N LYS A 78 -83.43 33.75 13.25
CA LYS A 78 -82.22 34.33 12.66
C LYS A 78 -82.48 35.00 11.30
N ARG A 79 -83.47 34.54 10.53
CA ARG A 79 -83.93 35.17 9.28
C ARG A 79 -84.63 36.51 9.54
N GLN A 80 -85.48 36.59 10.55
CA GLN A 80 -86.19 37.82 10.93
C GLN A 80 -85.25 38.95 11.39
N ARG A 81 -84.21 38.61 12.17
CA ARG A 81 -83.17 39.58 12.58
C ARG A 81 -82.27 40.05 11.43
N ARG A 82 -82.00 39.20 10.42
CA ARG A 82 -81.29 39.60 9.19
C ARG A 82 -82.16 40.47 8.28
N ALA A 83 -83.46 40.20 8.21
CA ALA A 83 -84.42 41.01 7.47
C ALA A 83 -84.53 42.43 8.05
N GLN A 84 -84.63 42.58 9.38
CA GLN A 84 -84.69 43.91 10.01
C GLN A 84 -83.42 44.76 9.84
N LYS A 85 -82.23 44.14 9.77
CA LYS A 85 -80.96 44.86 9.51
C LYS A 85 -80.76 45.29 8.05
N GLN A 86 -81.49 44.69 7.10
CA GLN A 86 -81.41 45.00 5.65
C GLN A 86 -82.39 46.10 5.20
N VAL A 87 -83.33 46.52 6.06
CA VAL A 87 -84.37 47.51 5.69
C VAL A 87 -83.87 48.95 5.81
N LEU A 88 -82.96 49.23 6.74
CA LEU A 88 -82.42 50.58 6.97
C LEU A 88 -81.54 51.12 5.82
N PRO A 89 -80.63 50.34 5.17
CA PRO A 89 -79.84 50.86 4.04
C PRO A 89 -80.61 50.93 2.71
N LYS A 90 -81.76 50.25 2.57
CA LYS A 90 -82.60 50.34 1.35
C LYS A 90 -83.45 51.61 1.27
N ARG A 91 -83.75 52.25 2.40
CA ARG A 91 -84.52 53.50 2.43
C ARG A 91 -83.68 54.70 1.95
N LEU A 92 -82.38 54.70 2.27
CA LEU A 92 -81.45 55.75 1.84
C LEU A 92 -81.06 55.67 0.36
N THR A 93 -81.09 54.48 -0.25
CA THR A 93 -80.77 54.30 -1.67
C THR A 93 -81.95 54.56 -2.62
N HIS A 94 -83.20 54.46 -2.13
CA HIS A 94 -84.40 54.77 -2.95
C HIS A 94 -84.64 56.28 -3.11
N GLU A 95 -84.13 57.12 -2.21
CA GLU A 95 -84.22 58.59 -2.35
C GLU A 95 -83.19 59.15 -3.33
N GLN A 96 -82.07 58.43 -3.55
CA GLN A 96 -80.98 58.87 -4.45
C GLN A 96 -81.10 58.34 -5.88
N ILE A 97 -82.06 57.46 -6.18
CA ILE A 97 -82.31 56.90 -7.52
C ILE A 97 -83.77 57.14 -7.93
N ARG A 98 -84.18 58.41 -7.96
CA ARG A 98 -85.31 58.82 -8.80
C ARG A 98 -84.74 59.60 -9.97
N PRO A 99 -84.84 59.11 -11.23
CA PRO A 99 -84.58 59.98 -12.37
C PRO A 99 -85.57 61.15 -12.26
N GLY A 100 -85.06 62.39 -12.27
CA GLY A 100 -85.89 63.58 -12.20
C GLY A 100 -86.91 63.58 -13.33
N THR A 101 -88.13 64.04 -13.04
CA THR A 101 -89.17 64.23 -14.07
C THR A 101 -88.59 65.14 -15.16
N PRO A 102 -88.64 64.75 -16.45
CA PRO A 102 -88.06 65.55 -17.53
C PRO A 102 -88.69 66.95 -17.57
N GLU A 103 -87.93 67.93 -18.07
CA GLU A 103 -88.37 69.33 -18.12
C GLU A 103 -89.61 69.52 -19.03
N PRO A 104 -90.52 70.47 -18.68
CA PRO A 104 -91.70 70.74 -19.47
C PRO A 104 -91.37 71.30 -20.85
N VAL A 105 -92.10 70.83 -21.86
CA VAL A 105 -91.97 71.30 -23.24
C VAL A 105 -92.32 72.79 -23.33
N LYS A 106 -91.49 73.57 -24.04
CA LYS A 106 -91.61 75.04 -24.15
C LYS A 106 -93.05 75.49 -24.47
N GLY A 107 -93.61 76.31 -23.59
CA GLY A 107 -94.98 76.84 -23.70
C GLY A 107 -96.04 76.09 -22.89
N ARG A 108 -95.67 75.11 -22.07
CA ARG A 108 -96.55 74.43 -21.11
C ARG A 108 -95.88 74.34 -19.74
N GLU A 109 -96.68 74.36 -18.67
CA GLU A 109 -96.22 74.15 -17.30
C GLU A 109 -96.72 72.80 -16.77
N HIS A 110 -95.91 72.11 -15.97
CA HIS A 110 -96.36 70.88 -15.31
C HIS A 110 -97.21 71.25 -14.09
N VAL A 111 -98.36 70.60 -13.96
CA VAL A 111 -99.23 70.70 -12.78
C VAL A 111 -99.12 69.40 -11.99
N ALA A 112 -98.88 69.50 -10.68
CA ALA A 112 -98.86 68.34 -9.79
C ALA A 112 -100.30 67.87 -9.55
N VAL A 113 -100.59 66.63 -9.95
CA VAL A 113 -101.87 65.97 -9.66
C VAL A 113 -101.70 65.13 -8.39
N GLN A 114 -102.71 65.14 -7.52
CA GLN A 114 -102.70 64.42 -6.25
C GLN A 114 -102.80 62.91 -6.51
N THR A 115 -101.66 62.23 -6.60
CA THR A 115 -101.57 60.77 -6.83
C THR A 115 -101.39 59.97 -5.54
N GLU A 116 -101.61 60.60 -4.39
CA GLU A 116 -101.60 59.90 -3.11
C GLU A 116 -102.87 59.06 -2.97
N LEU A 117 -102.75 57.90 -2.35
CA LEU A 117 -103.85 56.95 -2.16
C LEU A 117 -104.85 57.56 -1.15
N TYR A 118 -105.85 58.31 -1.64
CA TYR A 118 -106.94 58.84 -0.82
C TYR A 118 -108.08 57.80 -0.77
N LEU A 119 -108.24 57.12 0.35
CA LEU A 119 -109.32 56.16 0.58
C LEU A 119 -110.35 56.80 1.53
N GLU A 120 -111.57 57.01 1.05
CA GLU A 120 -112.71 57.36 1.89
C GLU A 120 -113.40 56.06 2.36
N GLU A 121 -113.57 55.88 3.67
CA GLU A 121 -114.38 54.79 4.23
C GLU A 121 -115.87 55.10 4.05
N ILE A 122 -116.51 54.46 3.07
CA ILE A 122 -117.97 54.50 2.90
C ILE A 122 -118.60 53.70 4.05
N SER A 123 -119.33 54.36 4.95
CA SER A 123 -119.87 53.79 6.20
C SER A 123 -121.36 53.40 6.13
N ASP A 124 -121.93 53.32 4.93
CA ASP A 124 -123.32 52.90 4.75
C ASP A 124 -123.45 51.37 4.74
N ARG A 125 -124.23 50.85 5.69
CA ARG A 125 -124.60 49.43 5.77
C ARG A 125 -125.63 49.10 4.68
N ILE A 126 -125.29 48.13 3.83
CA ILE A 126 -126.17 47.62 2.78
C ILE A 126 -127.30 46.81 3.44
N ILE A 127 -128.54 47.01 2.98
CA ILE A 127 -129.73 46.31 3.48
C ILE A 127 -129.70 44.87 2.96
N GLU A 128 -129.64 43.90 3.88
CA GLU A 128 -129.69 42.47 3.56
C GLU A 128 -131.14 42.03 3.30
N ILE A 129 -131.37 41.32 2.21
CA ILE A 129 -132.66 40.72 1.84
C ILE A 129 -132.44 39.21 1.77
N ASP A 130 -133.14 38.47 2.63
CA ASP A 130 -133.08 37.01 2.65
C ASP A 130 -133.86 36.43 1.46
N GLY A 131 -133.14 35.73 0.59
CA GLY A 131 -133.70 34.95 -0.51
C GLY A 131 -133.53 33.46 -0.24
N GLU A 132 -134.64 32.76 0.01
CA GLU A 132 -134.62 31.30 0.17
C GLU A 132 -134.66 30.63 -1.20
N CYS A 133 -133.65 29.80 -1.51
CA CYS A 133 -133.59 29.01 -2.75
C CYS A 133 -133.52 27.51 -2.42
N GLN A 134 -134.37 26.75 -3.10
CA GLN A 134 -134.55 25.30 -3.02
C GLN A 134 -133.26 24.54 -3.39
N THR A 135 -132.81 23.66 -2.50
CA THR A 135 -131.61 22.81 -2.66
C THR A 135 -131.95 21.55 -3.45
N ASP A 136 -131.41 21.42 -4.66
CA ASP A 136 -131.29 20.13 -5.36
C ASP A 136 -129.97 19.44 -4.96
N GLU A 137 -129.99 18.10 -4.85
CA GLU A 137 -128.83 17.27 -4.55
C GLU A 137 -127.75 17.38 -5.66
N PHE A 138 -126.60 17.93 -5.29
CA PHE A 138 -125.44 18.11 -6.18
C PHE A 138 -124.89 16.75 -6.65
N LEU A 139 -125.01 16.44 -7.95
CA LEU A 139 -124.22 15.37 -8.59
C LEU A 139 -122.91 15.97 -9.10
N ASP A 140 -121.78 15.29 -8.84
CA ASP A 140 -120.46 15.72 -9.26
C ASP A 140 -120.37 15.84 -10.79
N ARG A 141 -120.16 17.07 -11.27
CA ARG A 141 -119.91 17.37 -12.68
C ARG A 141 -118.54 16.81 -13.07
N PRO A 142 -118.40 16.08 -14.20
CA PRO A 142 -117.07 15.68 -14.68
C PRO A 142 -116.22 16.93 -14.93
N LEU A 143 -114.91 16.82 -14.67
CA LEU A 143 -113.97 17.92 -14.86
C LEU A 143 -114.11 18.48 -16.28
N THR A 144 -114.28 19.80 -16.40
CA THR A 144 -114.37 20.46 -17.69
C THR A 144 -113.08 20.22 -18.49
N PRO A 145 -113.18 19.81 -19.76
CA PRO A 145 -111.99 19.60 -20.59
C PRO A 145 -111.18 20.90 -20.70
N LEU A 146 -109.85 20.78 -20.63
CA LEU A 146 -108.94 21.90 -20.74
C LEU A 146 -109.07 22.55 -22.12
N PHE A 147 -109.38 23.85 -22.13
CA PHE A 147 -109.41 24.64 -23.37
C PHE A 147 -107.97 24.94 -23.82
N ILE A 148 -107.57 24.38 -24.96
CA ILE A 148 -106.28 24.67 -25.61
C ILE A 148 -106.56 25.61 -26.79
N PRO A 149 -106.18 26.89 -26.73
CA PRO A 149 -106.37 27.81 -27.85
C PRO A 149 -105.55 27.38 -29.07
N ALA A 150 -106.10 27.59 -30.27
CA ALA A 150 -105.39 27.33 -31.52
C ALA A 150 -104.18 28.28 -31.65
N LYS A 151 -103.00 27.72 -31.95
CA LYS A 151 -101.79 28.52 -32.20
C LYS A 151 -102.04 29.46 -33.36
N THR A 152 -101.98 30.77 -33.11
CA THR A 152 -102.05 31.83 -34.11
C THR A 152 -100.70 32.55 -34.16
N GLY A 153 -99.91 32.26 -35.19
CA GLY A 153 -98.55 32.77 -35.42
C GLY A 153 -97.89 32.03 -36.59
N LYS A 154 -96.89 32.62 -37.24
CA LYS A 154 -96.04 31.93 -38.21
C LYS A 154 -94.81 31.38 -37.48
N ASP A 155 -94.67 30.08 -37.43
CA ASP A 155 -93.49 29.44 -36.84
C ASP A 155 -92.29 29.63 -37.80
N VAL A 156 -91.20 30.24 -37.30
CA VAL A 156 -89.93 30.39 -38.01
C VAL A 156 -88.85 29.74 -37.16
N ALA A 157 -88.14 28.76 -37.72
CA ALA A 157 -86.96 28.19 -37.11
C ALA A 157 -85.72 28.83 -37.74
N THR A 158 -84.81 29.33 -36.91
CA THR A 158 -83.47 29.74 -37.30
C THR A 158 -82.49 28.73 -36.72
N GLN A 159 -81.72 28.07 -37.59
CA GLN A 159 -80.66 27.14 -37.20
C GLN A 159 -79.34 27.66 -37.75
N ILE A 160 -78.30 27.59 -36.92
CA ILE A 160 -76.92 27.90 -37.33
C ILE A 160 -76.31 26.59 -37.80
N GLU A 161 -75.82 26.57 -39.04
CA GLU A 161 -75.21 25.38 -39.61
C GLU A 161 -73.75 25.22 -39.15
N GLU A 162 -73.22 24.00 -39.25
CA GLU A 162 -71.83 23.72 -38.91
C GLU A 162 -70.89 24.58 -39.79
N GLY A 163 -70.10 25.46 -39.14
CA GLY A 163 -69.14 26.34 -39.79
C GLY A 163 -69.61 27.78 -40.06
N GLU A 164 -70.87 28.12 -39.79
CA GLU A 164 -71.40 29.49 -40.02
C GLU A 164 -70.81 30.55 -39.05
N LEU A 165 -70.39 30.13 -37.86
CA LEU A 165 -69.76 31.00 -36.85
C LEU A 165 -68.23 30.82 -36.73
N PHE A 166 -67.61 30.07 -37.64
CA PHE A 166 -66.17 29.81 -37.55
C PHE A 166 -65.36 31.04 -37.96
N ASP A 167 -64.56 31.57 -37.04
CA ASP A 167 -63.57 32.61 -37.30
C ASP A 167 -62.16 32.01 -37.26
N PHE A 168 -61.55 31.90 -38.43
CA PHE A 168 -60.20 31.33 -38.57
C PHE A 168 -59.16 32.08 -37.75
N ASP A 169 -59.23 33.41 -37.69
CA ASP A 169 -58.21 34.24 -37.04
C ASP A 169 -58.25 34.11 -35.51
N ILE A 170 -59.37 33.65 -34.94
CA ILE A 170 -59.50 33.37 -33.51
C ILE A 170 -59.08 31.93 -33.22
N GLU A 171 -59.57 30.98 -34.02
CA GLU A 171 -59.39 29.56 -33.76
C GLU A 171 -57.97 29.04 -34.08
N VAL A 172 -57.24 29.70 -35.00
CA VAL A 172 -55.86 29.29 -35.35
C VAL A 172 -54.83 29.74 -34.31
N LYS A 173 -55.11 30.79 -33.53
CA LYS A 173 -54.20 31.36 -32.52
C LYS A 173 -53.67 30.34 -31.52
N PRO A 174 -54.50 29.52 -30.83
CA PRO A 174 -53.99 28.52 -29.88
C PRO A 174 -53.14 27.44 -30.55
N ILE A 175 -53.44 27.09 -31.81
CA ILE A 175 -52.65 26.10 -32.57
C ILE A 175 -51.27 26.67 -32.89
N LEU A 176 -51.20 27.90 -33.38
CA LEU A 176 -49.95 28.58 -33.68
C LEU A 176 -49.12 28.85 -32.42
N GLU A 177 -49.75 29.25 -31.32
CA GLU A 177 -49.05 29.48 -30.05
C GLU A 177 -48.37 28.19 -29.56
N VAL A 178 -49.07 27.05 -29.62
CA VAL A 178 -48.48 25.77 -29.24
C VAL A 178 -47.38 25.33 -30.21
N LEU A 179 -47.55 25.54 -31.53
CA LEU A 179 -46.54 25.17 -32.52
C LEU A 179 -45.27 26.03 -32.37
N VAL A 180 -45.42 27.35 -32.26
CA VAL A 180 -44.29 28.26 -32.08
C VAL A 180 -43.63 28.04 -30.72
N GLY A 181 -44.42 27.88 -29.66
CA GLY A 181 -43.91 27.60 -28.32
C GLY A 181 -43.07 26.32 -28.29
N LYS A 182 -43.61 25.20 -28.80
CA LYS A 182 -42.90 23.92 -28.83
C LYS A 182 -41.67 23.94 -29.72
N THR A 183 -41.73 24.61 -30.88
CA THR A 183 -40.57 24.67 -31.79
C THR A 183 -39.44 25.49 -31.19
N VAL A 184 -39.73 26.61 -30.53
CA VAL A 184 -38.72 27.42 -29.84
C VAL A 184 -38.18 26.70 -28.60
N GLU A 185 -39.04 26.08 -27.81
CA GLU A 185 -38.63 25.31 -26.62
C GLU A 185 -37.72 24.14 -27.01
N GLN A 186 -38.10 23.36 -28.03
CA GLN A 186 -37.29 22.27 -28.53
C GLN A 186 -35.94 22.76 -29.07
N ALA A 187 -35.94 23.82 -29.89
CA ALA A 187 -34.70 24.40 -30.43
C ALA A 187 -33.77 24.90 -29.32
N LEU A 188 -34.31 25.52 -28.26
CA LEU A 188 -33.51 25.98 -27.12
C LEU A 188 -32.87 24.81 -26.36
N LEU A 189 -33.64 23.74 -26.11
CA LEU A 189 -33.12 22.55 -25.43
C LEU A 189 -32.01 21.87 -26.26
N GLU A 190 -32.21 21.74 -27.57
CA GLU A 190 -31.21 21.14 -28.46
C GLU A 190 -29.90 21.95 -28.46
N VAL A 191 -29.98 23.29 -28.57
CA VAL A 191 -28.78 24.16 -28.53
C VAL A 191 -28.08 24.07 -27.18
N MET A 192 -28.82 24.04 -26.06
CA MET A 192 -28.22 23.88 -24.74
C MET A 192 -27.50 22.53 -24.59
N GLU A 193 -28.10 21.45 -25.07
CA GLU A 193 -27.47 20.12 -25.06
C GLU A 193 -26.20 20.08 -25.92
N GLU A 194 -26.20 20.71 -27.10
CA GLU A 194 -25.03 20.80 -27.97
C GLU A 194 -23.88 21.58 -27.32
N GLU A 195 -24.19 22.71 -26.67
CA GLU A 195 -23.20 23.51 -25.95
C GLU A 195 -22.60 22.75 -24.76
N GLU A 196 -23.42 22.06 -23.97
CA GLU A 196 -22.96 21.22 -22.86
C GLU A 196 -22.04 20.09 -23.36
N LEU A 197 -22.41 19.40 -24.42
CA LEU A 197 -21.58 18.35 -25.02
C LEU A 197 -20.25 18.91 -25.56
N ALA A 198 -20.27 20.08 -26.19
CA ALA A 198 -19.07 20.74 -26.68
C ALA A 198 -18.11 21.11 -25.53
N GLN A 199 -18.64 21.60 -24.40
CA GLN A 199 -17.88 21.89 -23.20
C GLN A 199 -17.29 20.63 -22.55
N LEU A 200 -18.07 19.55 -22.47
CA LEU A 200 -17.57 18.28 -21.94
C LEU A 200 -16.44 17.72 -22.81
N TRP A 201 -16.56 17.78 -24.14
CA TRP A 201 -15.50 17.34 -25.04
C TRP A 201 -14.25 18.22 -24.96
N SER A 202 -14.39 19.54 -24.87
CA SER A 202 -13.23 20.43 -24.73
C SER A 202 -12.48 20.14 -23.43
N HIS A 203 -13.19 19.93 -22.33
CA HIS A 203 -12.62 19.57 -21.04
C HIS A 203 -11.95 18.19 -21.06
N GLN A 204 -12.57 17.18 -21.69
CA GLN A 204 -11.95 15.86 -21.86
C GLN A 204 -10.66 15.92 -22.68
N ARG A 205 -10.63 16.72 -23.77
CA ARG A 205 -9.41 16.91 -24.57
C ARG A 205 -8.31 17.58 -23.77
N ALA A 206 -8.61 18.67 -23.06
CA ALA A 206 -7.64 19.36 -22.22
C ALA A 206 -7.05 18.44 -21.15
N PHE A 207 -7.88 17.60 -20.51
CA PHE A 207 -7.37 16.61 -19.56
C PHE A 207 -6.54 15.51 -20.20
N ALA A 208 -6.93 15.04 -21.39
CA ALA A 208 -6.14 14.03 -22.10
C ALA A 208 -4.77 14.59 -22.49
N GLU A 209 -4.71 15.83 -22.96
CA GLU A 209 -3.46 16.53 -23.28
C GLU A 209 -2.56 16.67 -22.06
N LEU A 210 -3.11 17.14 -20.93
CA LEU A 210 -2.37 17.27 -19.68
C LEU A 210 -1.86 15.92 -19.18
N ARG A 211 -2.71 14.89 -19.17
CA ARG A 211 -2.32 13.52 -18.79
C ARG A 211 -1.21 12.96 -19.69
N ASN A 212 -1.31 13.19 -21.00
CA ASN A 212 -0.30 12.72 -21.95
C ASN A 212 1.05 13.44 -21.74
N ALA A 213 1.01 14.75 -21.44
CA ALA A 213 2.20 15.51 -21.11
C ALA A 213 2.85 15.03 -19.80
N GLU A 214 2.06 14.83 -18.74
CA GLU A 214 2.53 14.27 -17.47
C GLU A 214 3.13 12.87 -17.66
N PHE A 215 2.46 12.02 -18.44
CA PHE A 215 2.95 10.66 -18.70
C PHE A 215 4.29 10.66 -19.45
N ALA A 216 4.45 11.55 -20.44
CA ALA A 216 5.72 11.71 -21.16
C ALA A 216 6.84 12.23 -20.24
N GLU A 217 6.53 13.13 -19.31
CA GLU A 217 7.50 13.61 -18.32
C GLU A 217 7.92 12.50 -17.34
N LEU A 218 6.96 11.73 -16.83
CA LEU A 218 7.23 10.60 -15.95
C LEU A 218 8.13 9.56 -16.62
N GLN A 219 7.86 9.22 -17.90
CA GLN A 219 8.71 8.30 -18.66
C GLN A 219 10.14 8.84 -18.78
N ARG A 220 10.29 10.14 -19.07
CA ARG A 220 11.61 10.78 -19.15
C ARG A 220 12.37 10.70 -17.82
N LEU A 221 11.69 10.97 -16.70
CA LEU A 221 12.28 10.90 -15.36
C LEU A 221 12.64 9.46 -14.97
N GLU A 222 11.78 8.50 -15.27
CA GLU A 222 12.01 7.08 -14.98
C GLU A 222 13.24 6.55 -15.73
N GLU A 223 13.42 6.94 -17.00
CA GLU A 223 14.62 6.59 -17.76
C GLU A 223 15.89 7.21 -17.19
N GLN A 224 15.83 8.46 -16.73
CA GLN A 224 16.96 9.12 -16.06
C GLN A 224 17.31 8.41 -14.76
N ASP A 225 16.32 8.10 -13.93
CA ASP A 225 16.49 7.35 -12.68
C ASP A 225 17.04 5.96 -12.93
N ARG A 226 16.60 5.27 -14.00
CA ARG A 226 17.15 3.98 -14.40
C ARG A 226 18.64 4.09 -14.69
N ARG A 227 19.07 5.08 -15.49
CA ARG A 227 20.49 5.30 -15.82
C ARG A 227 21.33 5.62 -14.57
N ILE A 228 20.83 6.49 -13.70
CA ILE A 228 21.52 6.86 -12.45
C ILE A 228 21.62 5.65 -11.52
N ARG A 229 20.57 4.84 -11.42
CA ARG A 229 20.54 3.64 -10.59
C ARG A 229 21.54 2.60 -11.09
N GLU A 230 21.57 2.35 -12.40
CA GLU A 230 22.55 1.46 -13.04
C GLU A 230 23.98 1.94 -12.79
N GLU A 231 24.26 3.23 -12.99
CA GLU A 231 25.59 3.78 -12.71
C GLU A 231 25.98 3.66 -11.23
N LYS A 232 25.05 3.97 -10.31
CA LYS A 232 25.28 3.85 -8.87
C LYS A 232 25.58 2.41 -8.45
N GLU A 233 24.87 1.43 -9.01
CA GLU A 233 25.13 0.00 -8.78
C GLU A 233 26.52 -0.39 -9.31
N ARG A 234 26.90 0.04 -10.52
CA ARG A 234 28.25 -0.23 -11.07
C ARG A 234 29.34 0.35 -10.18
N ARG A 235 29.22 1.63 -9.79
CA ARG A 235 30.18 2.28 -8.87
C ARG A 235 30.24 1.57 -7.51
N ARG A 236 29.10 1.09 -6.99
CA ARG A 236 29.05 0.33 -5.72
C ARG A 236 29.82 -0.98 -5.84
N LEU A 237 29.61 -1.74 -6.92
CA LEU A 237 30.31 -3.00 -7.17
C LEU A 237 31.82 -2.79 -7.28
N GLU A 238 32.26 -1.81 -8.07
CA GLU A 238 33.68 -1.46 -8.20
C GLU A 238 34.30 -1.07 -6.84
N HIS A 239 33.59 -0.29 -6.03
CA HIS A 239 34.06 0.09 -4.70
C HIS A 239 34.16 -1.11 -3.75
N LEU A 240 33.18 -2.01 -3.79
CA LEU A 240 33.18 -3.26 -3.02
C LEU A 240 34.39 -4.14 -3.38
N GLU A 241 34.68 -4.30 -4.67
CA GLU A 241 35.85 -5.05 -5.13
C GLU A 241 37.17 -4.40 -4.68
N LYS A 242 37.28 -3.08 -4.79
CA LYS A 242 38.45 -2.34 -4.29
C LYS A 242 38.64 -2.53 -2.80
N LEU A 243 37.58 -2.43 -2.00
CA LEU A 243 37.62 -2.67 -0.55
C LEU A 243 38.01 -4.11 -0.23
N ARG A 244 37.50 -5.09 -0.98
CA ARG A 244 37.87 -6.51 -0.80
C ARG A 244 39.36 -6.72 -1.05
N LYS A 245 39.88 -6.20 -2.17
CA LYS A 245 41.31 -6.26 -2.49
C LYS A 245 42.16 -5.56 -1.42
N GLN A 246 41.73 -4.39 -0.95
CA GLN A 246 42.42 -3.67 0.12
C GLN A 246 42.50 -4.50 1.41
N LYS A 247 41.40 -5.14 1.83
CA LYS A 247 41.40 -6.05 2.98
C LYS A 247 42.36 -7.22 2.79
N GLU A 248 42.28 -7.90 1.65
CA GLU A 248 43.19 -9.01 1.32
C GLU A 248 44.66 -8.57 1.33
N THR A 249 44.97 -7.38 0.79
CA THR A 249 46.34 -6.85 0.83
C THR A 249 46.77 -6.47 2.25
N ALA A 250 45.90 -5.86 3.04
CA ALA A 250 46.19 -5.50 4.42
C ALA A 250 46.45 -6.74 5.28
N GLU A 251 45.66 -7.80 5.11
CA GLU A 251 45.84 -9.09 5.78
C GLU A 251 47.18 -9.74 5.38
N LYS A 252 47.53 -9.73 4.07
CA LYS A 252 48.82 -10.25 3.60
C LYS A 252 50.00 -9.47 4.18
N ILE A 253 49.91 -8.14 4.23
CA ILE A 253 50.95 -7.29 4.82
C ILE A 253 51.07 -7.57 6.32
N ALA A 254 49.94 -7.66 7.03
CA ALA A 254 49.91 -7.97 8.45
C ALA A 254 50.50 -9.36 8.75
N ALA A 255 50.15 -10.38 7.97
CA ALA A 255 50.69 -11.72 8.09
C ALA A 255 52.20 -11.76 7.82
N ARG A 256 52.68 -11.04 6.79
CA ARG A 256 54.11 -10.91 6.50
C ARG A 256 54.85 -10.23 7.65
N ALA A 257 54.34 -9.10 8.14
CA ALA A 257 54.95 -8.36 9.25
C ALA A 257 54.98 -9.20 10.53
N PHE A 258 53.90 -9.94 10.82
CA PHE A 258 53.82 -10.88 11.94
C PHE A 258 54.85 -12.00 11.80
N ALA A 259 54.93 -12.64 10.64
CA ALA A 259 55.90 -13.70 10.38
C ALA A 259 57.33 -13.19 10.54
N GLN A 260 57.68 -12.03 9.94
CA GLN A 260 59.01 -11.44 10.08
C GLN A 260 59.38 -11.19 11.53
N ARG A 261 58.48 -10.58 12.33
CA ARG A 261 58.72 -10.33 13.75
C ARG A 261 58.86 -11.64 14.55
N TYR A 262 57.99 -12.61 14.28
CA TYR A 262 58.03 -13.90 14.97
C TYR A 262 59.31 -14.69 14.64
N LEU A 263 59.70 -14.75 13.37
CA LEU A 263 60.93 -15.41 12.92
C LEU A 263 62.19 -14.72 13.45
N ALA A 264 62.19 -13.39 13.53
CA ALA A 264 63.31 -12.63 14.07
C ALA A 264 63.63 -13.01 15.52
N ASP A 265 62.61 -13.29 16.35
CA ASP A 265 62.79 -13.70 17.74
C ASP A 265 62.99 -15.22 17.87
N LEU A 266 62.32 -16.01 17.02
CA LEU A 266 62.38 -17.48 17.08
C LEU A 266 63.74 -18.03 16.64
N ILE A 267 64.32 -17.50 15.56
CA ILE A 267 65.59 -18.01 15.03
C ILE A 267 66.69 -17.95 16.09
N PRO A 268 67.02 -16.79 16.72
CA PRO A 268 68.03 -16.75 17.77
C PRO A 268 67.68 -17.64 18.97
N SER A 269 66.41 -17.70 19.37
CA SER A 269 65.99 -18.54 20.51
C SER A 269 66.20 -20.03 20.25
N VAL A 270 65.88 -20.52 19.05
CA VAL A 270 66.10 -21.92 18.67
C VAL A 270 67.59 -22.20 18.50
N PHE A 271 68.34 -21.30 17.85
CA PHE A 271 69.79 -21.46 17.69
C PHE A 271 70.51 -21.50 19.05
N ASN A 272 70.14 -20.63 19.99
CA ASN A 272 70.69 -20.64 21.35
C ASN A 272 70.30 -21.92 22.10
N ASN A 273 69.04 -22.35 22.04
CA ASN A 273 68.64 -23.64 22.65
C ASN A 273 69.41 -24.83 22.05
N LEU A 274 69.62 -24.82 20.73
CA LEU A 274 70.32 -25.91 20.04
C LEU A 274 71.82 -25.89 20.39
N HIS A 275 72.42 -24.71 20.51
CA HIS A 275 73.78 -24.51 21.01
C HIS A 275 73.91 -24.97 22.47
N ASP A 276 73.00 -24.57 23.35
CA ASP A 276 72.97 -24.97 24.76
C ASP A 276 72.75 -26.49 24.92
N SER A 277 72.01 -27.11 24.01
CA SER A 277 71.82 -28.57 23.96
C SER A 277 73.05 -29.34 23.43
N GLY A 278 74.10 -28.63 23.00
CA GLY A 278 75.35 -29.22 22.51
C GLY A 278 75.26 -29.84 21.12
N PHE A 279 74.27 -29.45 20.30
CA PHE A 279 74.15 -29.95 18.93
C PHE A 279 75.17 -29.32 17.98
N PHE A 280 75.50 -28.04 18.20
CA PHE A 280 76.62 -27.39 17.53
C PHE A 280 77.88 -27.68 18.34
N TYR A 281 78.81 -28.42 17.74
CA TYR A 281 80.11 -28.74 18.33
C TYR A 281 81.22 -28.25 17.41
N ASP A 282 82.38 -27.94 17.98
CA ASP A 282 83.58 -27.69 17.19
C ASP A 282 84.07 -29.04 16.64
N PRO A 283 84.18 -29.20 15.31
CA PRO A 283 84.70 -30.44 14.72
C PRO A 283 86.09 -30.78 15.26
N VAL A 284 86.92 -29.80 15.58
CA VAL A 284 88.26 -30.04 16.11
C VAL A 284 88.20 -30.61 17.52
N GLU A 285 87.36 -30.07 18.39
CA GLU A 285 87.18 -30.60 19.75
C GLU A 285 86.62 -32.03 19.68
N ARG A 286 85.67 -32.29 18.77
CA ARG A 286 85.09 -33.61 18.62
C ARG A 286 86.10 -34.64 18.10
N ASP A 287 86.89 -34.29 17.10
CA ASP A 287 87.94 -35.15 16.55
C ASP A 287 89.01 -35.45 17.60
N ILE A 288 89.35 -34.47 18.45
CA ILE A 288 90.25 -34.69 19.59
C ILE A 288 89.64 -35.69 20.57
N GLU A 289 88.37 -35.53 20.93
CA GLU A 289 87.68 -36.44 21.85
C GLU A 289 87.52 -37.86 21.30
N THR A 290 87.17 -38.01 20.02
CA THR A 290 86.82 -39.30 19.43
C THR A 290 87.99 -40.05 18.82
N GLU A 291 89.00 -39.35 18.29
CA GLU A 291 90.13 -39.99 17.59
C GLU A 291 91.43 -39.85 18.39
N PHE A 292 91.81 -38.62 18.76
CA PHE A 292 93.10 -38.35 19.38
C PHE A 292 93.21 -38.91 20.79
N LEU A 293 92.23 -38.67 21.67
CA LEU A 293 92.27 -39.17 23.05
C LEU A 293 92.29 -40.70 23.10
N PRO A 294 91.44 -41.45 22.36
CA PRO A 294 91.53 -42.91 22.33
C PRO A 294 92.85 -43.42 21.76
N TRP A 295 93.37 -42.79 20.70
CA TRP A 295 94.69 -43.12 20.16
C TRP A 295 95.79 -42.91 21.19
N LEU A 296 95.83 -41.76 21.88
CA LEU A 296 96.80 -41.46 22.92
C LEU A 296 96.69 -42.45 24.09
N MET A 297 95.47 -42.72 24.55
CA MET A 297 95.21 -43.66 25.64
C MET A 297 95.65 -45.08 25.27
N SER A 298 95.43 -45.53 24.03
CA SER A 298 95.93 -46.81 23.54
C SER A 298 97.46 -46.88 23.48
N GLY A 299 98.12 -45.79 23.06
CA GLY A 299 99.59 -45.70 23.08
C GLY A 299 100.14 -45.77 24.50
N VAL A 300 99.52 -45.05 25.45
CA VAL A 300 99.88 -45.11 26.88
C VAL A 300 99.68 -46.53 27.42
N GLU A 301 98.55 -47.17 27.11
CA GLU A 301 98.24 -48.56 27.49
C GLU A 301 99.32 -49.53 26.98
N GLU A 302 99.73 -49.45 25.70
CA GLU A 302 100.82 -50.28 25.16
C GLU A 302 102.14 -50.08 25.89
N THR A 303 102.51 -48.82 26.21
CA THR A 303 103.75 -48.57 26.95
C THR A 303 103.67 -49.11 28.38
N LEU A 304 102.50 -49.04 29.02
CA LEU A 304 102.27 -49.60 30.34
C LEU A 304 102.32 -51.12 30.30
N GLN A 305 101.71 -51.76 29.30
CA GLN A 305 101.78 -53.21 29.08
C GLN A 305 103.22 -53.68 28.86
N LYS A 306 104.02 -52.97 28.05
CA LYS A 306 105.46 -53.25 27.88
C LYS A 306 106.22 -53.14 29.20
N LYS A 307 105.91 -52.14 30.04
CA LYS A 307 106.51 -51.99 31.38
C LYS A 307 106.08 -53.10 32.34
N VAL A 308 104.80 -53.49 32.33
CA VAL A 308 104.28 -54.59 33.16
C VAL A 308 104.91 -55.92 32.71
N LEU A 309 104.98 -56.18 31.42
CA LEU A 309 105.65 -57.35 30.85
C LEU A 309 107.15 -57.38 31.22
N GLY A 310 107.83 -56.23 31.13
CA GLY A 310 109.22 -56.11 31.57
C GLY A 310 109.39 -56.42 33.06
N ARG A 311 108.47 -55.94 33.92
CA ARG A 311 108.47 -56.27 35.35
C ARG A 311 108.18 -57.75 35.61
N THR A 312 107.21 -58.36 34.94
CA THR A 312 106.90 -59.80 35.13
C THR A 312 108.03 -60.70 34.61
N MET A 313 108.65 -60.36 33.47
CA MET A 313 109.85 -61.04 32.99
C MET A 313 111.00 -60.90 33.99
N LEU A 314 111.24 -59.71 34.54
CA LEU A 314 112.25 -59.50 35.57
C LEU A 314 111.95 -60.32 36.84
N ASP A 315 110.70 -60.33 37.32
CA ASP A 315 110.28 -61.11 38.49
C ASP A 315 110.43 -62.62 38.26
N SER A 316 110.13 -63.11 37.05
CA SER A 316 110.34 -64.52 36.69
C SER A 316 111.83 -64.86 36.59
N LEU A 317 112.67 -63.97 36.03
CA LEU A 317 114.13 -64.10 36.05
C LEU A 317 114.66 -64.17 37.47
N ILE A 318 114.24 -63.25 38.35
CA ILE A 318 114.59 -63.27 39.77
C ILE A 318 114.18 -64.60 40.41
N ARG A 319 112.96 -65.09 40.16
CA ARG A 319 112.47 -66.38 40.67
C ARG A 319 113.34 -67.55 40.20
N THR A 320 113.67 -67.63 38.90
CA THR A 320 114.53 -68.70 38.36
C THR A 320 115.96 -68.64 38.90
N VAL A 321 116.52 -67.45 39.11
CA VAL A 321 117.85 -67.30 39.72
C VAL A 321 117.83 -67.73 41.18
N VAL A 322 116.77 -67.39 41.93
CA VAL A 322 116.59 -67.84 43.31
C VAL A 322 116.40 -69.36 43.38
N GLU A 323 115.61 -69.96 42.48
CA GLU A 323 115.43 -71.42 42.37
C GLU A 323 116.74 -72.13 42.01
N LYS A 324 117.49 -71.65 41.01
CA LYS A 324 118.81 -72.22 40.66
C LYS A 324 119.81 -72.13 41.81
N ARG A 325 119.82 -71.01 42.56
CA ARG A 325 120.67 -70.88 43.74
C ARG A 325 120.22 -71.80 44.87
N LEU A 326 118.91 -72.02 45.04
CA LEU A 326 118.37 -72.98 46.02
C LEU A 326 118.76 -74.42 45.63
N ASP A 327 118.71 -74.75 44.34
CA ASP A 327 119.15 -76.05 43.80
C ASP A 327 120.66 -76.26 43.92
N GLU A 328 121.47 -75.23 43.67
CA GLU A 328 122.93 -75.23 43.90
C GLU A 328 123.27 -75.42 45.37
N PHE A 329 122.52 -74.78 46.28
CA PHE A 329 122.69 -74.95 47.73
C PHE A 329 122.24 -76.34 48.22
N SER A 330 121.31 -76.98 47.49
CA SER A 330 120.78 -78.32 47.78
C SER A 330 121.66 -79.45 47.22
N ARG A 331 122.69 -79.14 46.40
CA ARG A 331 123.67 -80.11 45.89
C ARG A 331 124.98 -80.06 46.69
N PRO A 332 125.47 -81.18 47.27
CA PRO A 332 126.79 -81.21 47.90
C PRO A 332 127.93 -81.09 46.87
N PRO A 333 129.08 -80.50 47.24
CA PRO A 333 130.12 -80.10 46.29
C PRO A 333 130.89 -81.31 45.72
N PRO A 334 131.17 -81.35 44.41
CA PRO A 334 132.14 -82.28 43.86
C PRO A 334 133.55 -81.70 43.78
N SER A 335 134.49 -82.63 44.00
CA SER A 335 135.94 -82.53 44.09
C SER A 335 136.67 -82.32 42.74
N GLU A 336 137.90 -81.83 42.88
CA GLU A 336 138.93 -81.47 41.90
C GLU A 336 139.26 -82.51 40.80
N GLN A 337 139.69 -82.06 39.59
CA GLN A 337 141.04 -82.31 39.00
C GLN A 337 141.22 -81.84 37.51
N LYS A 338 142.28 -81.03 37.29
CA LYS A 338 143.36 -80.97 36.26
C LYS A 338 143.16 -80.85 34.72
N GLU A 339 143.92 -79.86 34.18
CA GLU A 339 144.79 -79.77 32.95
C GLU A 339 144.15 -80.00 31.56
N ALA A 340 144.44 -79.32 30.43
CA ALA A 340 145.24 -78.18 29.94
C ALA A 340 144.81 -77.96 28.44
N PRO A 341 145.56 -77.31 27.50
CA PRO A 341 145.69 -75.87 27.22
C PRO A 341 145.42 -75.41 25.74
N ALA A 342 145.45 -74.07 25.52
CA ALA A 342 145.77 -73.29 24.30
C ALA A 342 144.77 -73.17 23.11
N GLU A 343 144.34 -71.94 22.79
CA GLU A 343 144.65 -71.19 21.54
C GLU A 343 143.78 -69.91 21.40
N GLU A 344 144.42 -68.76 21.18
CA GLU A 344 143.90 -67.55 20.51
C GLU A 344 144.64 -67.45 19.15
N PRO A 345 144.33 -66.54 18.19
CA PRO A 345 143.14 -65.69 17.94
C PRO A 345 142.73 -65.70 16.43
N ARG A 346 141.70 -64.92 16.02
CA ARG A 346 141.73 -64.07 14.81
C ARG A 346 140.50 -63.19 14.60
N GLU A 347 140.80 -61.95 14.24
CA GLU A 347 139.96 -60.81 13.88
C GLU A 347 139.37 -60.94 12.46
N THR A 348 138.28 -60.22 12.16
CA THR A 348 138.17 -59.37 10.96
C THR A 348 137.11 -58.28 11.16
N ASP A 349 137.58 -57.04 11.18
CA ASP A 349 137.12 -55.87 10.40
C ASP A 349 135.64 -55.71 10.02
N ALA A 350 135.06 -54.59 10.44
CA ALA A 350 134.66 -53.51 9.52
C ALA A 350 134.20 -52.26 10.32
N THR A 351 135.10 -51.29 10.43
CA THR A 351 134.87 -49.86 10.70
C THR A 351 134.29 -49.17 9.44
N PRO A 352 134.04 -47.83 9.40
CA PRO A 352 133.36 -46.95 10.35
C PRO A 352 132.55 -45.79 9.67
N GLN A 353 131.94 -44.91 10.49
CA GLN A 353 131.79 -43.43 10.29
C GLN A 353 130.98 -42.91 9.07
N MET A 354 130.50 -41.68 8.94
CA MET A 354 130.14 -40.50 9.75
C MET A 354 129.51 -39.50 8.75
N SER A 355 128.70 -38.59 9.27
CA SER A 355 128.60 -37.16 8.87
C SER A 355 127.95 -36.69 7.57
N SER A 356 127.47 -35.45 7.68
CA SER A 356 127.08 -34.41 6.69
C SER A 356 125.68 -34.56 6.09
N GLU A 357 124.73 -33.65 6.39
CA GLU A 357 124.59 -32.21 6.03
C GLU A 357 124.04 -31.98 4.62
N ALA A 358 123.23 -30.89 4.53
CA ALA A 358 122.70 -30.19 3.36
C ALA A 358 121.47 -30.83 2.66
N ASP A 359 120.49 -30.12 2.10
CA ASP A 359 120.03 -28.72 2.11
C ASP A 359 118.76 -28.68 1.21
N SER A 360 117.90 -27.67 1.42
CA SER A 360 117.03 -26.99 0.44
C SER A 360 115.76 -27.64 -0.16
N ALA A 361 114.62 -27.00 0.14
CA ALA A 361 113.72 -26.29 -0.82
C ALA A 361 112.49 -25.72 -0.03
N GLU A 362 112.29 -24.40 0.13
CA GLU A 362 111.60 -23.44 -0.77
C GLU A 362 110.18 -23.91 -1.17
N GLN A 363 109.02 -23.26 -0.92
CA GLN A 363 108.61 -21.83 -0.93
C GLN A 363 107.29 -21.58 -0.13
N PRO A 364 106.95 -20.31 0.20
CA PRO A 364 105.65 -19.85 0.73
C PRO A 364 104.84 -18.99 -0.28
N LEU A 365 103.54 -18.76 -0.03
CA LEU A 365 102.67 -17.69 -0.59
C LEU A 365 101.38 -17.64 0.28
N ALA A 366 101.20 -16.65 1.16
CA ALA A 366 100.67 -15.29 0.96
C ALA A 366 99.14 -15.19 1.23
N GLU A 367 98.80 -14.42 2.26
CA GLU A 367 97.46 -14.01 2.70
C GLU A 367 97.05 -12.63 2.11
N ASN A 368 95.73 -12.35 2.17
CA ASN A 368 95.03 -11.05 2.22
C ASN A 368 94.93 -10.23 0.91
N GLU A 369 93.87 -9.49 0.58
CA GLU A 369 92.55 -9.21 1.16
C GLU A 369 91.69 -8.49 0.09
N GLU A 370 90.39 -8.37 0.37
CA GLU A 370 89.46 -7.30 -0.01
C GLU A 370 88.79 -7.19 -1.42
N SER A 371 87.44 -7.11 -1.33
CA SER A 371 86.53 -6.09 -1.90
C SER A 371 85.35 -6.56 -2.79
N ASP A 372 84.16 -6.37 -2.21
CA ASP A 372 82.94 -5.72 -2.74
C ASP A 372 82.08 -6.33 -3.89
N SER A 373 80.97 -6.98 -3.49
CA SER A 373 79.52 -6.65 -3.65
C SER A 373 78.95 -6.03 -4.98
N PRO A 374 77.60 -5.96 -5.20
CA PRO A 374 76.90 -6.78 -6.19
C PRO A 374 76.23 -5.99 -7.35
N VAL A 375 75.74 -6.74 -8.36
CA VAL A 375 75.04 -6.23 -9.56
C VAL A 375 73.53 -6.10 -9.35
N ALA A 376 72.98 -5.05 -9.96
CA ALA A 376 71.70 -4.39 -9.76
C ALA A 376 70.45 -5.07 -10.34
N GLU A 377 69.30 -4.76 -9.71
CA GLU A 377 67.96 -4.71 -10.28
C GLU A 377 67.77 -3.40 -11.07
N GLU A 378 67.20 -3.49 -12.28
CA GLU A 378 66.19 -2.56 -12.81
C GLU A 378 65.23 -3.31 -13.74
#